data_AF-A0A1E4FHV3-F1
#
_entry.id   AF-A0A1E4FHV3-F1
#
_cell.length_a   1.000
_cell.length_b   1.000
_cell.length_c   1.000
_cell.angle_alpha   90.00
_cell.angle_beta   90.00
_cell.angle_gamma   90.00
#
_symmetry.space_group_name_H-M   'P 1'
#
loop_
_entity.id
_entity.type
_entity.pdbx_description
1 polymer ?
#
loop_
_entity_poly.entity_id
_entity_poly.type
_entity_poly.pdbx_seq_one_letter_code
_entity_poly.pdbx_strand_id
1 'polypeptide(L)'
;MKVSEPFLPASTSRCGLVDWQGRSGRHYPLAREYLDTFVMREADLYVIARDSDVLWVGSSGDLVADPASRIRFRRALKGANRAFRLDAPADIQAAAWDLEGAHPAPFSISQAA
;
A
#
# COMPACT_ATOMS: atom_id res chain seq x y z
N MET A 1 -39.68 17.70 5.12
CA MET A 1 -38.25 17.78 5.49
C MET A 1 -37.56 16.54 4.95
N LYS A 2 -36.73 16.69 3.92
CA LYS A 2 -36.00 15.57 3.30
C LYS A 2 -34.76 15.35 4.17
N VAL A 3 -34.75 14.28 4.96
CA VAL A 3 -33.59 13.92 5.78
C VAL A 3 -32.61 13.22 4.85
N SER A 4 -31.50 13.88 4.54
CA SER A 4 -30.43 13.33 3.74
C SER A 4 -29.77 12.19 4.51
N GLU A 5 -29.82 10.98 3.96
CA GLU A 5 -29.04 9.84 4.46
C GLU A 5 -27.55 10.18 4.43
N PRO A 6 -26.77 9.84 5.47
CA PRO A 6 -25.33 9.97 5.42
C PRO A 6 -24.77 9.00 4.38
N PHE A 7 -23.96 9.53 3.46
CA PHE A 7 -23.11 8.75 2.56
C PHE A 7 -22.14 7.94 3.41
N LEU A 8 -22.46 6.67 3.66
CA LEU A 8 -21.53 5.73 4.29
C LEU A 8 -20.33 5.55 3.35
N PRO A 9 -19.09 5.83 3.79
CA PRO A 9 -17.93 5.56 2.96
C PRO A 9 -17.85 4.05 2.69
N ALA A 10 -17.50 3.74 1.44
CA ALA A 10 -17.46 2.41 0.86
C ALA A 10 -16.81 1.37 1.79
N SER A 11 -17.52 0.25 1.95
CA SER A 11 -17.09 -1.00 2.55
C SER A 11 -15.58 -1.11 2.64
N THR A 12 -15.03 -0.99 3.86
CA THR A 12 -13.66 -1.40 4.16
C THR A 12 -13.62 -2.90 3.89
N SER A 13 -13.17 -3.27 2.68
CA SER A 13 -12.80 -4.64 2.37
C SER A 13 -11.89 -5.09 3.50
N ARG A 14 -12.35 -6.06 4.30
CA ARG A 14 -11.55 -6.68 5.36
C ARG A 14 -10.50 -7.58 4.73
N CYS A 15 -9.65 -6.99 3.90
CA CYS A 15 -8.49 -7.63 3.35
C CYS A 15 -7.44 -7.65 4.46
N GLY A 16 -6.96 -8.83 4.84
CA GLY A 16 -6.08 -8.99 5.98
C GLY A 16 -4.88 -8.04 5.93
N LEU A 17 -4.58 -7.40 7.06
CA LEU A 17 -3.38 -6.59 7.21
C LEU A 17 -2.15 -7.51 7.19
N VAL A 18 -1.11 -7.08 6.51
CA VAL A 18 0.22 -7.70 6.54
C VAL A 18 1.19 -6.69 7.07
N ASP A 19 1.97 -7.09 8.05
CA ASP A 19 3.00 -6.24 8.59
C ASP A 19 4.25 -6.26 7.70
N TRP A 20 4.72 -5.07 7.37
CA TRP A 20 5.94 -4.84 6.58
C TRP A 20 6.92 -4.02 7.40
N GLN A 21 8.16 -4.45 7.43
CA GLN A 21 9.24 -3.70 8.06
C GLN A 21 9.95 -2.85 7.00
N GLY A 22 9.90 -1.53 7.15
CA GLY A 22 10.62 -0.57 6.34
C GLY A 22 12.13 -0.70 6.50
N ARG A 23 12.89 -0.11 5.58
CA ARG A 23 14.37 -0.07 5.67
C ARG A 23 14.90 0.58 6.94
N SER A 24 14.13 1.46 7.57
CA SER A 24 14.42 2.10 8.86
C SER A 24 14.19 1.18 10.07
N GLY A 25 13.53 0.04 9.86
CA GLY A 25 13.04 -0.84 10.91
C GLY A 25 11.63 -0.51 11.39
N ARG A 26 11.00 0.57 10.91
CA ARG A 26 9.61 0.91 11.24
C ARG A 26 8.64 -0.11 10.66
N HIS A 27 7.60 -0.45 11.41
CA HIS A 27 6.56 -1.38 11.00
C HIS A 27 5.36 -0.65 10.38
N TYR A 28 4.85 -1.23 9.30
CA TYR A 28 3.73 -0.72 8.52
C TYR A 28 2.68 -1.82 8.34
N PRO A 29 1.50 -1.70 8.97
CA PRO A 29 0.39 -2.58 8.70
C PRO A 29 -0.23 -2.21 7.35
N LEU A 30 0.04 -2.99 6.31
CA LEU A 30 -0.47 -2.76 4.98
C LEU A 30 -1.71 -3.61 4.69
N ALA A 31 -2.78 -2.99 4.19
CA ALA A 31 -3.95 -3.70 3.70
C ALA A 31 -3.63 -4.38 2.36
N ARG A 32 -3.95 -5.67 2.22
CA ARG A 32 -3.84 -6.36 0.93
C ARG A 32 -4.84 -5.81 -0.07
N GLU A 33 -4.42 -5.69 -1.32
CA GLU A 33 -5.27 -5.31 -2.44
C GLU A 33 -5.20 -6.37 -3.55
N TYR A 34 -6.28 -6.53 -4.30
CA TYR A 34 -6.32 -7.44 -5.45
C TYR A 34 -5.81 -6.70 -6.70
N LEU A 35 -4.74 -7.19 -7.31
CA LEU A 35 -4.10 -6.55 -8.47
C LEU A 35 -5.06 -6.27 -9.63
N ASP A 36 -6.07 -7.13 -9.84
CA ASP A 36 -6.98 -7.02 -10.97
C ASP A 36 -8.11 -6.01 -10.75
N THR A 37 -8.40 -5.63 -9.51
CA THR A 37 -9.58 -4.83 -9.16
C THR A 37 -9.30 -3.65 -8.24
N PHE A 38 -8.07 -3.46 -7.77
CA PHE A 38 -7.76 -2.39 -6.83
C PHE A 38 -7.86 -1.02 -7.50
N VAL A 39 -8.32 -0.05 -6.72
CA VAL A 39 -8.47 1.35 -7.13
C VAL A 39 -7.61 2.21 -6.21
N MET A 40 -6.79 3.06 -6.81
CA MET A 40 -5.95 3.98 -6.04
C MET A 40 -6.76 5.18 -5.54
N ARG A 41 -6.51 5.56 -4.29
CA ARG A 41 -7.12 6.69 -3.59
C ARG A 41 -6.06 7.77 -3.36
N GLU A 42 -6.50 9.03 -3.38
CA GLU A 42 -5.60 10.20 -3.43
C GLU A 42 -4.69 10.34 -2.21
N ALA A 43 -5.17 10.03 -1.01
CA ALA A 43 -4.40 10.14 0.22
C ALA A 43 -3.58 8.88 0.56
N ASP A 44 -3.82 7.77 -0.13
CA ASP A 44 -3.23 6.48 0.24
C ASP A 44 -1.91 6.23 -0.50
N LEU A 45 -1.05 5.47 0.15
CA LEU A 45 0.21 5.01 -0.41
C LEU A 45 0.10 3.53 -0.79
N TYR A 46 0.61 3.16 -1.96
CA TYR A 46 0.49 1.81 -2.50
C TYR A 46 1.86 1.17 -2.68
N VAL A 47 1.94 -0.12 -2.38
CA VAL A 47 3.12 -0.97 -2.61
C VAL A 47 2.76 -2.04 -3.62
N ILE A 48 3.51 -2.10 -4.71
CA ILE A 48 3.40 -3.15 -5.72
C ILE A 48 4.61 -4.06 -5.57
N ALA A 49 4.36 -5.36 -5.38
CA ALA A 49 5.39 -6.32 -5.03
C ALA A 49 5.30 -7.61 -5.85
N ARG A 50 6.44 -8.31 -5.93
CA ARG A 50 6.52 -9.71 -6.33
C ARG A 50 7.10 -10.48 -5.15
N ASP A 51 6.34 -11.43 -4.63
CA ASP A 51 6.69 -12.23 -3.45
C ASP A 51 6.94 -11.36 -2.22
N SER A 52 8.22 -11.11 -1.89
CA SER A 52 8.66 -10.23 -0.80
C SER A 52 9.39 -8.98 -1.31
N ASP A 53 9.64 -8.88 -2.62
CA ASP A 53 10.40 -7.78 -3.22
C ASP A 53 9.47 -6.64 -3.64
N VAL A 54 9.79 -5.44 -3.19
CA VAL A 54 9.09 -4.21 -3.57
C VAL A 54 9.53 -3.78 -4.98
N LEU A 55 8.57 -3.64 -5.89
CA LEU A 55 8.82 -3.23 -7.28
C LEU A 55 8.50 -1.76 -7.51
N TRP A 56 7.54 -1.21 -6.76
CA TRP A 56 7.15 0.18 -6.83
C TRP A 56 6.41 0.59 -5.57
N VAL A 57 6.63 1.83 -5.12
CA VAL A 57 5.89 2.48 -4.03
C VAL A 57 5.48 3.86 -4.50
N GLY A 58 4.24 4.25 -4.23
CA GLY A 58 3.75 5.58 -4.57
C GLY A 58 2.25 5.77 -4.42
N SER A 59 1.81 7.00 -4.66
CA SER A 59 0.43 7.46 -4.60
C SER A 59 -0.16 7.62 -5.99
N SER A 60 -1.48 7.84 -6.08
CA SER A 60 -2.08 8.24 -7.36
C SER A 60 -1.56 9.61 -7.83
N GLY A 61 -1.21 10.50 -6.89
CA GLY A 61 -0.61 11.80 -7.18
C GLY A 61 0.70 11.67 -7.98
N ASP A 62 1.55 10.71 -7.62
CA ASP A 62 2.80 10.44 -8.35
C ASP A 62 2.55 10.01 -9.79
N LEU A 63 1.50 9.22 -10.04
CA LEU A 63 1.13 8.80 -11.38
C LEU A 63 0.59 9.95 -12.22
N VAL A 64 -0.12 10.90 -11.61
CA VAL A 64 -0.63 12.08 -12.29
C VAL A 64 0.50 13.07 -12.60
N ALA A 65 1.35 13.34 -11.62
CA ALA A 65 2.37 14.38 -11.70
C ALA A 65 3.62 13.98 -12.50
N ASP A 66 4.05 12.71 -12.43
CA ASP A 66 5.34 12.26 -12.98
C ASP A 66 5.19 11.19 -14.09
N PRO A 67 5.53 11.52 -15.35
CA PRO A 67 5.64 10.54 -16.43
C PRO A 67 6.55 9.35 -16.14
N ALA A 68 7.67 9.55 -15.43
CA ALA A 68 8.60 8.47 -15.12
C ALA A 68 8.01 7.50 -14.09
N SER A 69 7.28 8.01 -13.09
CA SER A 69 6.52 7.18 -12.14
C SER A 69 5.52 6.28 -12.86
N ARG A 70 4.77 6.79 -13.85
CA ARG A 70 3.85 5.96 -14.66
C ARG A 70 4.54 4.82 -15.40
N ILE A 71 5.74 5.05 -15.93
CA ILE A 71 6.52 4.00 -16.61
C ILE A 71 6.93 2.92 -15.61
N ARG A 72 7.46 3.32 -14.44
CA ARG A 72 7.87 2.41 -13.37
C ARG A 72 6.69 1.59 -12.84
N PHE A 73 5.56 2.24 -12.57
CA PHE A 73 4.33 1.59 -12.12
C PHE A 73 3.82 0.55 -13.11
N ARG A 74 3.70 0.89 -14.41
CA ARG A 74 3.26 -0.08 -15.44
C ARG A 74 4.23 -1.25 -15.58
N ARG A 75 5.54 -1.02 -15.41
CA ARG A 75 6.55 -2.09 -15.41
C ARG A 75 6.38 -3.00 -14.19
N ALA A 76 6.19 -2.41 -13.01
CA ALA A 76 5.95 -3.14 -11.77
C ALA A 76 4.68 -4.02 -11.88
N LEU A 77 3.57 -3.46 -12.38
CA LEU A 77 2.32 -4.22 -12.55
C LEU A 77 2.45 -5.45 -13.45
N LYS A 78 3.26 -5.39 -14.52
CA LYS A 78 3.52 -6.57 -15.38
C LYS A 78 4.23 -7.71 -14.64
N GLY A 79 5.00 -7.37 -13.61
CA GLY A 79 5.75 -8.33 -12.82
C GLY A 79 5.08 -8.74 -11.50
N ALA A 80 4.19 -7.92 -10.97
CA ALA A 80 3.67 -8.08 -9.64
C ALA A 80 2.77 -9.31 -9.47
N ASN A 81 2.76 -9.87 -8.27
CA ASN A 81 1.75 -10.83 -7.83
C ASN A 81 0.99 -10.36 -6.57
N ARG A 82 1.39 -9.23 -5.98
CA ARG A 82 0.80 -8.67 -4.78
C ARG A 82 0.72 -7.14 -4.87
N ALA A 83 -0.36 -6.58 -4.31
CA ALA A 83 -0.52 -5.16 -4.07
C ALA A 83 -0.93 -4.93 -2.63
N PHE A 84 -0.48 -3.81 -2.07
CA PHE A 84 -0.82 -3.39 -0.73
C PHE A 84 -1.08 -1.89 -0.66
N ARG A 85 -1.83 -1.49 0.36
CA ARG A 85 -2.24 -0.12 0.63
C ARG A 85 -1.90 0.26 2.07
N LEU A 86 -1.34 1.44 2.25
CA LEU A 86 -1.18 2.14 3.52
C LEU A 86 -2.12 3.33 3.53
N ASP A 87 -3.00 3.37 4.53
CA ASP A 87 -4.04 4.38 4.65
C ASP A 87 -3.44 5.70 5.11
N ALA A 88 -3.60 6.75 4.29
CA ALA A 88 -3.27 8.14 4.60
C ALA A 88 -2.11 8.37 5.60
N PRO A 89 -0.87 7.96 5.26
CA PRO A 89 0.26 8.15 6.17
C PRO A 89 0.52 9.65 6.38
N ALA A 90 0.85 10.03 7.62
CA ALA A 90 1.08 11.43 7.99
C ALA A 90 2.19 12.10 7.16
N ASP A 91 3.20 11.33 6.76
CA ASP A 91 4.24 11.74 5.82
C ASP A 91 4.38 10.68 4.73
N ILE A 92 3.73 10.94 3.59
CA ILE A 92 3.74 10.07 2.43
C ILE A 92 5.15 9.85 1.90
N GLN A 93 6.01 10.88 1.88
CA GLN A 93 7.32 10.79 1.26
C GLN A 93 8.30 10.00 2.13
N ALA A 94 8.28 10.23 3.44
CA ALA A 94 9.06 9.43 4.38
C ALA A 94 8.61 7.97 4.36
N ALA A 95 7.30 7.71 4.36
CA ALA A 95 6.76 6.35 4.29
C ALA A 95 7.11 5.67 2.96
N ALA A 96 7.03 6.38 1.82
CA ALA A 96 7.37 5.84 0.52
C ALA A 96 8.85 5.45 0.45
N TRP A 97 9.75 6.35 0.82
CA TRP A 97 11.18 6.07 0.90
C TRP A 97 11.47 4.86 1.77
N ASP A 98 10.79 4.73 2.91
CA ASP A 98 11.02 3.62 3.82
C ASP A 98 10.53 2.28 3.25
N LEU A 99 9.34 2.30 2.66
CA LEU A 99 8.67 1.14 2.08
C LEU A 99 9.32 0.65 0.79
N GLU A 100 10.02 1.49 0.04
CA GLU A 100 10.78 1.07 -1.14
C GLU A 100 11.84 -0.01 -0.82
N GLY A 101 12.35 -0.04 0.41
CA GLY A 101 13.31 -1.06 0.88
C GLY A 101 12.70 -2.02 1.89
N ALA A 102 11.37 -2.08 1.99
CA ALA A 102 10.71 -2.90 2.99
C ALA A 102 10.66 -4.37 2.59
N HIS A 103 10.46 -5.21 3.61
CA HIS A 103 10.13 -6.62 3.43
C HIS A 103 8.96 -7.01 4.36
N PRO A 104 8.22 -8.09 4.06
CA PRO A 104 7.25 -8.63 4.99
C PRO A 104 7.94 -8.96 6.33
N ALA A 105 7.36 -8.52 7.43
CA ALA A 105 7.88 -8.88 8.75
C ALA A 105 7.62 -10.38 8.99
N PRO A 106 8.61 -11.14 9.49
CA PRO A 106 8.38 -12.52 9.87
C PRO A 106 7.31 -12.57 10.96
N PHE A 107 6.37 -13.51 10.84
CA PHE A 107 5.39 -13.76 11.90
C PHE A 107 6.13 -14.25 13.15
N SER A 108 6.42 -13.34 14.08
CA SER A 108 7.06 -13.69 15.35
C SER A 108 5.99 -14.25 16.28
N ILE A 109 5.95 -15.59 16.40
CA ILE A 109 5.25 -16.22 17.52
C ILE A 109 6.16 -16.02 18.73
N SER A 110 5.88 -15.00 19.54
CA SER A 110 6.47 -14.91 20.87
C SER A 110 5.99 -16.12 21.67
N GLN A 111 6.81 -17.17 21.75
CA GLN A 111 6.56 -18.33 22.60
C GLN A 111 6.95 -17.94 24.03
N ALA A 112 5.97 -17.78 24.91
CA ALA A 112 6.21 -17.63 26.35
C ALA A 112 6.66 -18.99 26.91
N ALA A 113 7.85 -19.00 27.52
CA ALA A 113 8.41 -20.13 28.26
C ALA A 113 7.94 -20.12 29.72
#